data_AF-A0A8T4UE12-F1
#
_entry.id   AF-A0A8T4UE12-F1
#
_cell.length_a   1.000
_cell.length_b   1.000
_cell.length_c   1.000
_cell.angle_alpha   90.00
_cell.angle_beta   90.00
_cell.angle_gamma   90.00
#
_symmetry.space_group_name_H-M   'P 1'
#
loop_
_entity.id
_entity.type
_entity.pdbx_description
1 polymer ?
#
loop_
_entity_poly.entity_id
_entity_poly.type
_entity_poly.pdbx_seq_one_letter_code
_entity_poly.pdbx_strand_id
1 'polypeptide(L)'
;MNNSLSSAKKDYNQISFMRWPYYWLGHSSNNGDSRNPKWVVFWGNDFYNTTDIDFNEFIARTNQCLDYVRKNCAGCELIYRPHPEEREEIKLLNLASFVVQKDGQAAEEFLLANRENIKYSFSFCSTSSIAGLNLGVNSYIFYRCFADIFDGINKIFTDNYLKGLPENFFINNFETPLVENKLQLNEDAPTKIIFEDILTEHGGPIWFIVQENRYLLTILGLKKIIKTLFPERKVNFIISKHHRWSDDKLKHLRSQFDKVISIPRVFYSLKPLRLISALTISRKIKKIKLESGSILIGLAHHDFVENCFMSYNRDKFKLAILPESVWRLNFKTEDLGFDTNKFAFNKASFFFNHFLEPVLGLNRTRFMHHEKGSNMYFIRLHKPIEDIYDKVLLIKNFPVDF
;
A
#
# COMPACT_ATOMS: atom_id res chain seq x y z
N MET A 1 5.70 -44.96 29.05
CA MET A 1 4.83 -44.97 27.85
C MET A 1 4.50 -43.52 27.52
N ASN A 2 5.34 -42.90 26.68
CA ASN A 2 5.18 -41.53 26.22
C ASN A 2 4.55 -41.57 24.84
N ASN A 3 3.27 -41.20 24.75
CA ASN A 3 2.62 -40.95 23.46
C ASN A 3 3.04 -39.55 22.99
N SER A 4 4.05 -39.51 22.12
CA SER A 4 4.35 -38.34 21.31
C SER A 4 3.23 -38.19 20.28
N LEU A 5 2.31 -37.28 20.53
CA LEU A 5 1.45 -36.72 19.50
C LEU A 5 2.33 -35.88 18.58
N SER A 6 2.75 -36.49 17.46
CA SER A 6 3.29 -35.76 16.32
C SER A 6 2.16 -34.90 15.75
N SER A 7 2.11 -33.63 16.13
CA SER A 7 1.31 -32.64 15.41
C SER A 7 1.93 -32.52 14.01
N ALA A 8 1.28 -33.14 13.04
CA ALA A 8 1.56 -32.94 11.63
C ALA A 8 1.55 -31.43 11.35
N LYS A 9 2.74 -30.85 11.12
CA LYS A 9 2.85 -29.51 10.53
C LYS A 9 2.19 -29.60 9.16
N LYS A 10 0.99 -29.04 9.02
CA LYS A 10 0.47 -28.73 7.69
C LYS A 10 1.50 -27.80 7.02
N ASP A 11 2.10 -28.26 5.93
CA ASP A 11 2.91 -27.44 5.03
C ASP A 11 1.99 -26.39 4.39
N TYR A 12 1.65 -25.35 5.13
CA TYR A 12 1.18 -24.13 4.53
C TYR A 12 2.38 -23.56 3.77
N ASN A 13 2.32 -23.47 2.44
CA ASN A 13 3.18 -22.57 1.69
C ASN A 13 3.21 -21.24 2.44
N GLN A 14 4.39 -20.82 2.94
CA GLN A 14 4.52 -19.65 3.81
C GLN A 14 4.02 -18.37 3.12
N ILE A 15 4.00 -18.37 1.79
CA ILE A 15 3.41 -17.33 0.95
C ILE A 15 2.05 -17.79 0.43
N SER A 16 1.05 -16.93 0.55
CA SER A 16 -0.24 -17.08 -0.11
C SER A 16 -0.68 -15.75 -0.73
N PHE A 17 -1.59 -15.81 -1.69
CA PHE A 17 -2.10 -14.62 -2.36
C PHE A 17 -3.47 -14.24 -1.80
N MET A 18 -3.77 -12.96 -1.82
CA MET A 18 -5.08 -12.43 -1.46
C MET A 18 -5.48 -11.30 -2.40
N ARG A 19 -6.78 -11.06 -2.51
CA ARG A 19 -7.33 -9.83 -3.10
C ARG A 19 -7.25 -8.67 -2.11
N TRP A 20 -7.35 -7.44 -2.61
CA TRP A 20 -7.59 -6.28 -1.75
C TRP A 20 -8.89 -6.51 -0.94
N PRO A 21 -8.87 -6.41 0.40
CA PRO A 21 -10.00 -6.81 1.25
C PRO A 21 -11.10 -5.74 1.32
N TYR A 22 -11.23 -4.93 0.26
CA TYR A 22 -12.18 -3.83 0.18
C TYR A 22 -13.62 -4.32 0.08
N TYR A 23 -13.85 -5.54 -0.43
CA TYR A 23 -15.16 -6.18 -0.47
C TYR A 23 -15.78 -6.33 0.94
N TRP A 24 -14.96 -6.48 2.00
CA TRP A 24 -15.50 -6.53 3.37
C TRP A 24 -15.99 -5.17 3.88
N LEU A 25 -15.55 -4.05 3.33
CA LEU A 25 -15.98 -2.73 3.78
C LEU A 25 -17.48 -2.48 3.52
N GLY A 26 -18.11 -3.29 2.65
CA GLY A 26 -19.54 -3.20 2.32
C GLY A 26 -19.88 -1.97 1.48
N HIS A 27 -21.14 -1.82 1.09
CA HIS A 27 -21.67 -0.55 0.55
C HIS A 27 -21.89 0.42 1.69
N SER A 28 -21.31 1.63 1.55
CA SER A 28 -21.74 2.76 2.35
C SER A 28 -23.22 2.96 2.04
N SER A 29 -24.08 2.56 2.97
CA SER A 29 -25.52 2.74 2.90
C SER A 29 -25.86 4.22 3.09
N ASN A 30 -25.48 5.05 2.13
CA ASN A 30 -26.19 6.31 1.91
C ASN A 30 -27.51 5.95 1.25
N ASN A 31 -28.53 5.78 2.10
CA ASN A 31 -29.93 5.79 1.68
C ASN A 31 -30.18 7.04 0.83
N GLY A 32 -30.66 6.86 -0.41
CA GLY A 32 -31.26 7.94 -1.19
C GLY A 32 -30.84 7.95 -2.66
N ASP A 33 -31.76 7.46 -3.48
CA ASP A 33 -31.77 7.46 -4.95
C ASP A 33 -30.80 6.53 -5.66
N SER A 34 -31.36 5.81 -6.63
CA SER A 34 -30.67 5.30 -7.82
C SER A 34 -30.04 6.46 -8.60
N ARG A 35 -29.05 7.13 -8.01
CA ARG A 35 -28.30 8.19 -8.68
C ARG A 35 -27.46 7.50 -9.74
N ASN A 36 -27.73 7.81 -11.00
CA ASN A 36 -26.76 7.55 -12.05
C ASN A 36 -25.45 8.22 -11.63
N PRO A 37 -24.34 7.49 -11.43
CA PRO A 37 -23.07 8.11 -11.06
C PRO A 37 -22.67 9.12 -12.12
N LYS A 38 -22.27 10.32 -11.68
CA LYS A 38 -21.97 11.46 -12.58
C LYS A 38 -20.55 11.97 -12.43
N TRP A 39 -19.79 11.54 -11.44
CA TRP A 39 -18.46 12.08 -11.20
C TRP A 39 -17.40 11.34 -11.99
N VAL A 40 -16.47 12.08 -12.57
CA VAL A 40 -15.27 11.53 -13.19
C VAL A 40 -14.07 12.15 -12.50
N VAL A 41 -13.23 11.29 -11.92
CA VAL A 41 -12.09 11.73 -11.13
C VAL A 41 -10.81 11.45 -11.91
N PHE A 42 -10.00 12.48 -12.09
CA PHE A 42 -8.65 12.35 -12.64
C PHE A 42 -7.62 12.55 -11.52
N TRP A 43 -6.82 11.51 -11.26
CA TRP A 43 -5.74 11.55 -10.28
C TRP A 43 -4.48 12.13 -10.92
N GLY A 44 -4.03 13.26 -10.39
CA GLY A 44 -2.80 13.94 -10.78
C GLY A 44 -1.55 13.11 -10.49
N ASN A 45 -0.44 13.54 -11.09
CA ASN A 45 0.88 12.94 -10.92
C ASN A 45 1.89 14.05 -10.62
N ASP A 46 2.91 13.71 -9.84
CA ASP A 46 4.03 14.61 -9.54
C ASP A 46 5.04 14.54 -10.69
N PHE A 47 4.91 15.50 -11.62
CA PHE A 47 5.74 15.52 -12.83
C PHE A 47 7.19 15.85 -12.50
N TYR A 48 7.43 16.74 -11.52
CA TYR A 48 8.79 17.19 -11.20
C TYR A 48 9.67 16.11 -10.59
N ASN A 49 9.08 15.15 -9.88
CA ASN A 49 9.81 14.01 -9.34
C ASN A 49 9.82 12.77 -10.25
N THR A 50 9.15 12.84 -11.41
CA THR A 50 9.23 11.80 -12.43
C THR A 50 10.49 12.02 -13.27
N THR A 51 11.55 11.24 -13.02
CA THR A 51 12.79 11.31 -13.81
C THR A 51 12.65 10.53 -15.11
N ASP A 52 13.57 10.76 -16.05
CA ASP A 52 13.67 9.97 -17.30
C ASP A 52 12.47 10.11 -18.24
N ILE A 53 11.87 11.31 -18.26
CA ILE A 53 10.78 11.69 -19.16
C ILE A 53 11.12 12.97 -19.93
N ASP A 54 10.59 13.11 -21.14
CA ASP A 54 10.48 14.42 -21.77
C ASP A 54 9.36 15.21 -21.08
N PHE A 55 9.74 16.20 -20.28
CA PHE A 55 8.82 16.95 -19.44
C PHE A 55 7.75 17.71 -20.25
N ASN A 56 8.12 18.30 -21.39
CA ASN A 56 7.18 19.10 -22.19
C ASN A 56 6.19 18.18 -22.90
N GLU A 57 6.69 17.09 -23.48
CA GLU A 57 5.84 16.09 -24.13
C GLU A 57 4.93 15.39 -23.12
N PHE A 58 5.41 15.13 -21.90
CA PHE A 58 4.61 14.57 -20.83
C PHE A 58 3.43 15.49 -20.44
N ILE A 59 3.65 16.80 -20.36
CA ILE A 59 2.58 17.79 -20.13
C ILE A 59 1.59 17.81 -21.30
N ALA A 60 2.10 17.84 -22.53
CA ALA A 60 1.26 17.84 -23.72
C ALA A 60 0.34 16.61 -23.75
N ARG A 61 0.87 15.42 -23.48
CA ARG A 61 0.09 14.18 -23.41
C ARG A 61 -0.85 14.11 -22.22
N THR A 62 -0.46 14.67 -21.08
CA THR A 62 -1.38 14.77 -19.93
C THR A 62 -2.59 15.65 -20.28
N ASN A 63 -2.38 16.74 -21.02
CA ASN A 63 -3.49 17.54 -21.54
C ASN A 63 -4.36 16.77 -22.55
N GLN A 64 -3.77 15.95 -23.41
CA GLN A 64 -4.52 15.03 -24.29
C GLN A 64 -5.35 14.00 -23.49
N CYS A 65 -4.84 13.52 -22.34
CA CYS A 65 -5.61 12.65 -21.44
C CYS A 65 -6.84 13.39 -20.88
N LEU A 66 -6.68 14.66 -20.48
CA LEU A 66 -7.78 15.49 -19.98
C LEU A 66 -8.80 15.78 -21.08
N ASP A 67 -8.37 16.02 -22.31
CA ASP A 67 -9.25 16.20 -23.47
C ASP A 67 -10.00 14.91 -23.83
N TYR A 68 -9.33 13.77 -23.76
CA TYR A 68 -9.97 12.46 -23.89
C TYR A 68 -11.09 12.29 -22.85
N VAL A 69 -10.83 12.66 -21.59
CA VAL A 69 -11.83 12.58 -20.52
C VAL A 69 -13.01 13.50 -20.82
N ARG A 70 -12.79 14.74 -21.26
CA ARG A 70 -13.86 15.67 -21.66
C ARG A 70 -14.73 15.11 -22.78
N LYS A 71 -14.10 14.58 -23.84
CA LYS A 71 -14.78 14.01 -25.01
C LYS A 71 -15.66 12.82 -24.63
N ASN A 72 -15.09 11.86 -23.89
CA ASN A 72 -15.74 10.57 -23.61
C ASN A 72 -16.66 10.60 -22.38
N CYS A 73 -16.56 11.61 -21.54
CA CYS A 73 -17.36 11.75 -20.31
C CYS A 73 -18.25 13.00 -20.32
N ALA A 74 -18.73 13.43 -21.49
CA ALA A 74 -19.64 14.56 -21.60
C ALA A 74 -20.88 14.39 -20.69
N GLY A 75 -21.28 15.48 -20.02
CA GLY A 75 -22.39 15.49 -19.06
C GLY A 75 -22.04 14.96 -17.66
N CYS A 76 -20.79 14.58 -17.40
CA CYS A 76 -20.28 14.25 -16.07
C CYS A 76 -19.66 15.49 -15.39
N GLU A 77 -19.63 15.47 -14.05
CA GLU A 77 -18.84 16.42 -13.26
C GLU A 77 -17.39 15.94 -13.25
N LEU A 78 -16.48 16.76 -13.79
CA LEU A 78 -15.07 16.41 -13.89
C LEU A 78 -14.31 16.97 -12.68
N ILE A 79 -13.61 16.09 -11.96
CA ILE A 79 -12.86 16.43 -10.74
C ILE A 79 -11.39 16.10 -11.00
N TYR A 80 -10.51 17.07 -10.78
CA TYR A 80 -9.07 16.85 -10.78
C TYR A 80 -8.54 16.85 -9.35
N ARG A 81 -7.87 15.77 -8.96
CA ARG A 81 -7.27 15.62 -7.63
C ARG A 81 -5.74 15.56 -7.77
N PRO A 82 -5.00 16.63 -7.45
CA PRO A 82 -3.55 16.68 -7.63
C PRO A 82 -2.84 15.65 -6.75
N HIS A 83 -1.62 15.26 -7.15
CA HIS A 83 -0.78 14.43 -6.28
C HIS A 83 -0.44 15.20 -4.99
N PRO A 84 -0.32 14.55 -3.81
CA PRO A 84 -0.04 15.26 -2.56
C PRO A 84 1.26 16.07 -2.56
N GLU A 85 2.24 15.63 -3.33
CA GLU A 85 3.55 16.30 -3.50
C GLU A 85 3.56 17.28 -4.69
N GLU A 86 2.47 17.37 -5.46
CA GLU A 86 2.31 18.30 -6.56
C GLU A 86 2.31 19.74 -6.05
N ARG A 87 3.08 20.59 -6.73
CA ARG A 87 3.30 21.99 -6.36
C ARG A 87 2.64 22.90 -7.39
N GLU A 88 3.25 22.99 -8.56
CA GLU A 88 2.97 23.99 -9.59
C GLU A 88 2.45 23.36 -10.89
N GLU A 89 2.43 22.03 -10.98
CA GLU A 89 2.05 21.27 -12.16
C GLU A 89 0.62 21.59 -12.63
N ILE A 90 -0.32 21.85 -11.72
CA ILE A 90 -1.68 22.32 -12.03
C ILE A 90 -1.70 23.53 -12.98
N LYS A 91 -0.66 24.39 -12.97
CA LYS A 91 -0.59 25.59 -13.83
C LYS A 91 -0.22 25.26 -15.28
N LEU A 92 0.31 24.06 -15.51
CA LEU A 92 0.72 23.56 -16.83
C LEU A 92 -0.40 22.75 -17.51
N LEU A 93 -1.50 22.51 -16.78
CA LEU A 93 -2.62 21.69 -17.23
C LEU A 93 -3.83 22.54 -17.62
N ASN A 94 -4.47 22.18 -18.72
CA ASN A 94 -5.78 22.71 -19.09
C ASN A 94 -6.82 22.07 -18.16
N LEU A 95 -7.20 22.77 -17.09
CA LEU A 95 -8.17 22.31 -16.10
C LEU A 95 -9.49 23.11 -16.14
N ALA A 96 -9.75 23.91 -17.18
CA ALA A 96 -10.89 24.84 -17.22
C ALA A 96 -12.28 24.17 -17.01
N SER A 97 -12.40 22.88 -17.33
CA SER A 97 -13.63 22.09 -17.17
C SER A 97 -13.64 21.20 -15.92
N PHE A 98 -12.58 21.25 -15.12
CA PHE A 98 -12.38 20.39 -13.95
C PHE A 98 -12.49 21.19 -12.66
N VAL A 99 -13.20 20.64 -11.68
CA VAL A 99 -13.14 21.12 -10.29
C VAL A 99 -11.89 20.56 -9.65
N VAL A 100 -10.96 21.43 -9.24
CA VAL A 100 -9.73 21.02 -8.56
C VAL A 100 -10.01 20.83 -7.07
N GLN A 101 -9.74 19.64 -6.52
CA GLN A 101 -9.92 19.32 -5.11
C GLN A 101 -8.59 18.98 -4.42
N LYS A 102 -8.10 19.88 -3.56
CA LYS A 102 -6.87 19.71 -2.77
C LYS A 102 -7.18 19.73 -1.27
N ASP A 103 -7.73 18.63 -0.76
CA ASP A 103 -8.18 18.49 0.64
C ASP A 103 -7.24 17.63 1.52
N GLY A 104 -6.18 17.05 0.93
CA GLY A 104 -5.23 16.19 1.63
C GLY A 104 -5.76 14.80 2.02
N GLN A 105 -7.00 14.45 1.62
CA GLN A 105 -7.57 13.13 1.82
C GLN A 105 -6.87 12.10 0.93
N ALA A 106 -6.59 10.90 1.46
CA ALA A 106 -6.04 9.80 0.67
C ALA A 106 -7.03 9.37 -0.42
N ALA A 107 -6.51 9.00 -1.59
CA ALA A 107 -7.35 8.63 -2.74
C ALA A 107 -8.26 7.45 -2.43
N GLU A 108 -7.75 6.44 -1.71
CA GLU A 108 -8.51 5.25 -1.31
C GLU A 108 -9.70 5.63 -0.40
N GLU A 109 -9.50 6.54 0.55
CA GLU A 109 -10.56 7.03 1.43
C GLU A 109 -11.62 7.82 0.65
N PHE A 110 -11.19 8.69 -0.27
CA PHE A 110 -12.09 9.43 -1.14
C PHE A 110 -12.93 8.48 -2.01
N LEU A 111 -12.28 7.49 -2.64
CA LEU A 111 -12.93 6.48 -3.48
C LEU A 111 -13.97 5.70 -2.68
N LEU A 112 -13.63 5.20 -1.49
CA LEU A 112 -14.57 4.46 -0.66
C LEU A 112 -15.79 5.30 -0.25
N ALA A 113 -15.57 6.56 0.14
CA ALA A 113 -16.63 7.45 0.59
C ALA A 113 -17.57 7.88 -0.55
N ASN A 114 -17.06 7.96 -1.79
CA ASN A 114 -17.77 8.53 -2.93
C ASN A 114 -18.06 7.54 -4.06
N ARG A 115 -17.75 6.24 -3.90
CA ARG A 115 -17.80 5.26 -5.01
C ARG A 115 -19.12 5.24 -5.78
N GLU A 116 -20.25 5.41 -5.10
CA GLU A 116 -21.58 5.39 -5.72
C GLU A 116 -21.85 6.65 -6.57
N ASN A 117 -21.10 7.73 -6.36
CA ASN A 117 -21.16 8.95 -7.17
C ASN A 117 -20.18 8.91 -8.35
N ILE A 118 -19.12 8.11 -8.26
CA ILE A 118 -18.02 8.06 -9.23
C ILE A 118 -18.38 7.10 -10.37
N LYS A 119 -18.53 7.66 -11.56
CA LYS A 119 -18.74 6.89 -12.79
C LYS A 119 -17.44 6.31 -13.31
N TYR A 120 -16.39 7.13 -13.35
CA TYR A 120 -15.07 6.75 -13.87
C TYR A 120 -13.94 7.36 -13.03
N SER A 121 -12.84 6.62 -12.93
CA SER A 121 -11.58 7.04 -12.35
C SER A 121 -10.49 6.96 -13.41
N PHE A 122 -9.69 8.01 -13.58
CA PHE A 122 -8.62 8.10 -14.56
C PHE A 122 -7.31 8.54 -13.92
N SER A 123 -6.19 8.16 -14.51
CA SER A 123 -4.88 8.72 -14.18
C SER A 123 -3.87 8.43 -15.28
N PHE A 124 -2.72 9.08 -15.28
CA PHE A 124 -1.58 8.60 -16.07
C PHE A 124 -1.18 7.16 -15.67
N CYS A 125 -0.78 6.92 -14.42
CA CYS A 125 -0.41 5.60 -13.91
C CYS A 125 -0.53 5.48 -12.37
N SER A 126 -1.46 6.20 -11.75
CA SER A 126 -1.58 6.27 -10.29
C SER A 126 -2.08 4.95 -9.69
N THR A 127 -1.54 4.57 -8.52
CA THR A 127 -2.07 3.43 -7.73
C THR A 127 -3.51 3.67 -7.28
N SER A 128 -3.96 4.92 -7.25
CA SER A 128 -5.36 5.29 -6.97
C SER A 128 -6.34 4.64 -7.95
N SER A 129 -5.95 4.49 -9.22
CA SER A 129 -6.79 3.81 -10.22
C SER A 129 -6.88 2.30 -9.97
N ILE A 130 -5.82 1.68 -9.42
CA ILE A 130 -5.86 0.28 -8.98
C ILE A 130 -6.81 0.14 -7.78
N ALA A 131 -6.75 1.07 -6.82
CA ALA A 131 -7.67 1.07 -5.69
C ALA A 131 -9.12 1.26 -6.14
N GLY A 132 -9.38 2.17 -7.10
CA GLY A 132 -10.70 2.39 -7.68
C GLY A 132 -11.27 1.12 -8.32
N LEU A 133 -10.45 0.41 -9.11
CA LEU A 133 -10.83 -0.87 -9.72
C LEU A 133 -11.22 -1.90 -8.64
N ASN A 134 -10.41 -2.02 -7.59
CA ASN A 134 -10.65 -2.93 -6.47
C ASN A 134 -11.77 -2.49 -5.52
N LEU A 135 -12.28 -1.26 -5.67
CA LEU A 135 -13.48 -0.74 -5.00
C LEU A 135 -14.73 -0.83 -5.89
N GLY A 136 -14.64 -1.47 -7.06
CA GLY A 136 -15.77 -1.65 -7.96
C GLY A 136 -16.13 -0.40 -8.77
N VAL A 137 -15.19 0.53 -8.94
CA VAL A 137 -15.32 1.71 -9.79
C VAL A 137 -14.65 1.44 -11.14
N ASN A 138 -15.27 1.85 -12.25
CA ASN A 138 -14.62 1.81 -13.55
C ASN A 138 -13.37 2.68 -13.54
N SER A 139 -12.20 2.08 -13.76
CA SER A 139 -10.92 2.74 -13.54
C SER A 139 -9.98 2.53 -14.71
N TYR A 140 -9.34 3.58 -15.20
CA TYR A 140 -8.49 3.52 -16.38
C TYR A 140 -7.18 4.26 -16.18
N ILE A 141 -6.15 3.82 -16.90
CA ILE A 141 -4.87 4.50 -16.94
C ILE A 141 -4.39 4.76 -18.37
N PHE A 142 -3.71 5.88 -18.56
CA PHE A 142 -3.15 6.29 -19.85
C PHE A 142 -1.70 5.85 -20.07
N TYR A 143 -1.11 5.08 -19.15
CA TYR A 143 0.31 4.70 -19.17
C TYR A 143 0.85 4.29 -20.56
N ARG A 144 0.07 3.51 -21.34
CA ARG A 144 0.49 3.05 -22.67
C ARG A 144 0.53 4.14 -23.74
N CYS A 145 -0.20 5.25 -23.55
CA CYS A 145 -0.11 6.44 -24.40
C CYS A 145 1.22 7.20 -24.23
N PHE A 146 2.08 6.80 -23.28
CA PHE A 146 3.36 7.44 -22.95
C PHE A 146 4.54 6.48 -23.19
N ALA A 147 4.31 5.30 -23.79
CA ALA A 147 5.30 4.23 -23.83
C ALA A 147 6.61 4.61 -24.56
N ASP A 148 6.57 5.53 -25.51
CA ASP A 148 7.70 6.03 -26.30
C ASP A 148 8.46 7.19 -25.61
N ILE A 149 7.94 7.75 -24.52
CA ILE A 149 8.59 8.84 -23.77
C ILE A 149 8.90 8.44 -22.32
N PHE A 150 8.78 7.14 -22.01
CA PHE A 150 8.95 6.60 -20.68
C PHE A 150 9.88 5.38 -20.72
N ASP A 151 11.11 5.55 -20.23
CA ASP A 151 12.14 4.52 -20.26
C ASP A 151 12.87 4.38 -18.91
N GLY A 152 13.84 3.48 -18.85
CA GLY A 152 14.74 3.31 -17.72
C GLY A 152 14.09 2.69 -16.48
N ILE A 153 14.64 3.01 -15.33
CA ILE A 153 14.27 2.37 -14.06
C ILE A 153 12.83 2.65 -13.64
N ASN A 154 12.31 3.85 -13.96
CA ASN A 154 10.92 4.21 -13.67
C ASN A 154 9.95 3.40 -14.51
N LYS A 155 10.32 3.05 -15.75
CA LYS A 155 9.55 2.11 -16.58
C LYS A 155 9.47 0.74 -15.93
N ILE A 156 10.60 0.16 -15.53
CA ILE A 156 10.65 -1.14 -14.85
C ILE A 156 9.76 -1.15 -13.60
N PHE A 157 9.88 -0.10 -12.78
CA PHE A 157 9.05 0.07 -11.58
C PHE A 157 7.57 0.10 -11.95
N THR A 158 7.17 0.94 -12.91
CA THR A 158 5.76 1.13 -13.29
C THR A 158 5.17 -0.13 -13.91
N ASP A 159 5.90 -0.78 -14.82
CA ASP A 159 5.50 -2.08 -15.40
C ASP A 159 5.26 -3.13 -14.32
N ASN A 160 6.11 -3.19 -13.29
CA ASN A 160 5.92 -4.12 -12.18
C ASN A 160 4.65 -3.84 -11.37
N TYR A 161 4.29 -2.57 -11.14
CA TYR A 161 3.05 -2.21 -10.45
C TYR A 161 1.80 -2.49 -11.27
N LEU A 162 1.89 -2.31 -12.59
CA LEU A 162 0.75 -2.49 -13.50
C LEU A 162 0.59 -3.93 -13.99
N LYS A 163 1.55 -4.81 -13.68
CA LYS A 163 1.52 -6.22 -14.08
C LYS A 163 0.26 -6.92 -13.58
N GLY A 164 -0.40 -7.63 -14.49
CA GLY A 164 -1.56 -8.48 -14.19
C GLY A 164 -2.90 -7.73 -14.16
N LEU A 165 -2.93 -6.43 -14.41
CA LEU A 165 -4.17 -5.68 -14.63
C LEU A 165 -4.79 -6.05 -15.99
N PRO A 166 -6.12 -6.02 -16.15
CA PRO A 166 -6.79 -6.45 -17.36
C PRO A 166 -6.63 -5.42 -18.48
N GLU A 167 -6.70 -5.85 -19.74
CA GLU A 167 -6.49 -4.98 -20.90
C GLU A 167 -7.44 -3.77 -20.96
N ASN A 168 -8.70 -3.96 -20.54
CA ASN A 168 -9.70 -2.88 -20.46
C ASN A 168 -9.42 -1.87 -19.32
N PHE A 169 -8.38 -2.05 -18.51
CA PHE A 169 -7.86 -1.05 -17.58
C PHE A 169 -6.96 -0.01 -18.27
N PHE A 170 -6.40 -0.35 -19.43
CA PHE A 170 -5.45 0.51 -20.14
C PHE A 170 -6.13 1.24 -21.31
N ILE A 171 -5.96 2.56 -21.35
CA ILE A 171 -6.20 3.34 -22.56
C ILE A 171 -4.94 3.22 -23.43
N ASN A 172 -5.06 2.51 -24.56
CA ASN A 172 -3.92 2.22 -25.43
C ASN A 172 -3.52 3.43 -26.29
N ASN A 173 -4.50 4.24 -26.68
CA ASN A 173 -4.33 5.49 -27.43
C ASN A 173 -5.57 6.39 -27.21
N PHE A 174 -5.51 7.65 -27.64
CA PHE A 174 -6.59 8.63 -27.45
C PHE A 174 -7.86 8.38 -28.29
N GLU A 175 -7.90 7.31 -29.09
CA GLU A 175 -9.10 6.84 -29.79
C GLU A 175 -9.70 5.55 -29.19
N THR A 176 -9.08 4.99 -28.13
CA THR A 176 -9.57 3.79 -27.46
C THR A 176 -10.94 4.07 -26.84
N PRO A 177 -11.99 3.27 -27.09
CA PRO A 177 -13.30 3.48 -26.46
C PRO A 177 -13.28 3.11 -24.98
N LEU A 178 -14.17 3.72 -24.19
CA LEU A 178 -14.37 3.33 -22.80
C LEU A 178 -15.16 2.02 -22.71
N VAL A 179 -14.48 0.95 -22.29
CA VAL A 179 -15.09 -0.35 -22.02
C VAL A 179 -15.25 -0.50 -20.51
N GLU A 180 -16.43 -0.89 -20.05
CA GLU A 180 -16.70 -1.11 -18.63
C GLU A 180 -15.73 -2.16 -18.04
N ASN A 181 -15.14 -1.86 -16.88
CA ASN A 181 -14.16 -2.73 -16.23
C ASN A 181 -14.34 -2.84 -14.72
N LYS A 182 -15.42 -2.26 -14.17
CA LYS A 182 -15.72 -2.33 -12.74
C LYS A 182 -15.77 -3.78 -12.26
N LEU A 183 -15.19 -4.04 -11.10
CA LEU A 183 -15.18 -5.37 -10.51
C LEU A 183 -16.41 -5.62 -9.66
N GLN A 184 -16.89 -6.86 -9.71
CA GLN A 184 -17.79 -7.37 -8.68
C GLN A 184 -16.99 -7.62 -7.39
N LEU A 185 -17.46 -7.02 -6.30
CA LEU A 185 -16.84 -7.10 -4.99
C LEU A 185 -17.25 -8.37 -4.25
N ASN A 186 -16.89 -9.52 -4.83
CA ASN A 186 -17.13 -10.82 -4.23
C ASN A 186 -16.09 -11.14 -3.15
N GLU A 187 -16.52 -11.85 -2.10
CA GLU A 187 -15.64 -12.28 -1.02
C GLU A 187 -14.55 -13.23 -1.52
N ASP A 188 -13.31 -13.02 -1.06
CA ASP A 188 -12.19 -13.93 -1.28
C ASP A 188 -12.26 -15.07 -0.26
N ALA A 189 -12.98 -16.14 -0.62
CA ALA A 189 -13.16 -17.29 0.26
C ALA A 189 -11.83 -17.94 0.70
N PRO A 190 -10.82 -18.16 -0.18
CA PRO A 190 -9.52 -18.67 0.25
C PRO A 190 -8.86 -17.80 1.32
N THR A 191 -8.86 -16.48 1.15
CA THR A 191 -8.28 -15.56 2.15
C THR A 191 -9.04 -15.63 3.46
N LYS A 192 -10.38 -15.69 3.43
CA LYS A 192 -11.20 -15.83 4.63
C LYS A 192 -10.85 -17.09 5.42
N ILE A 193 -10.73 -18.23 4.75
CA ILE A 193 -10.37 -19.51 5.38
C ILE A 193 -9.00 -19.41 6.04
N ILE A 194 -8.00 -18.83 5.34
CA ILE A 194 -6.65 -18.63 5.92
C ILE A 194 -6.73 -17.77 7.18
N PHE A 195 -7.50 -16.67 7.17
CA PHE A 195 -7.67 -15.83 8.35
C PHE A 195 -8.39 -16.57 9.48
N GLU A 196 -9.46 -17.31 9.18
CA GLU A 196 -10.21 -18.08 10.17
C GLU A 196 -9.33 -19.13 10.85
N ASP A 197 -8.52 -19.87 10.08
CA ASP A 197 -7.54 -20.83 10.59
C ASP A 197 -6.56 -20.15 11.57
N ILE A 198 -5.91 -19.07 11.14
CA ILE A 198 -4.93 -18.33 11.95
C ILE A 198 -5.56 -17.78 13.23
N LEU A 199 -6.77 -17.22 13.13
CA LEU A 199 -7.48 -16.60 14.27
C LEU A 199 -8.00 -17.64 15.27
N THR A 200 -8.28 -18.86 14.80
CA THR A 200 -8.68 -20.00 15.64
C THR A 200 -7.47 -20.57 16.38
N GLU A 201 -6.33 -20.72 15.69
CA GLU A 201 -5.11 -21.27 16.28
C GLU A 201 -4.49 -20.34 17.35
N HIS A 202 -4.59 -19.03 17.15
CA HIS A 202 -4.04 -18.05 18.07
C HIS A 202 -5.17 -17.25 18.72
N GLY A 203 -5.32 -17.31 20.05
CA GLY A 203 -6.45 -16.73 20.80
C GLY A 203 -6.31 -15.27 21.27
N GLY A 204 -5.12 -14.65 21.17
CA GLY A 204 -4.81 -13.36 21.80
C GLY A 204 -4.99 -12.11 20.91
N PRO A 205 -4.94 -10.88 21.43
CA PRO A 205 -5.23 -9.68 20.67
C PRO A 205 -4.46 -9.54 19.35
N ILE A 206 -5.10 -8.92 18.36
CA ILE A 206 -4.50 -8.67 17.05
C ILE A 206 -3.90 -7.27 17.05
N TRP A 207 -2.70 -7.14 16.50
CA TRP A 207 -1.96 -5.89 16.44
C TRP A 207 -1.55 -5.59 15.01
N PHE A 208 -2.27 -4.69 14.37
CA PHE A 208 -1.87 -4.14 13.08
C PHE A 208 -0.75 -3.11 13.28
N ILE A 209 0.31 -3.20 12.48
CA ILE A 209 1.42 -2.26 12.48
C ILE A 209 1.50 -1.62 11.11
N VAL A 210 1.43 -0.29 11.06
CA VAL A 210 1.41 0.44 9.80
C VAL A 210 2.29 1.68 9.85
N GLN A 211 2.91 2.00 8.71
CA GLN A 211 3.59 3.27 8.48
C GLN A 211 2.75 4.21 7.60
N GLU A 212 2.10 3.66 6.58
CA GLU A 212 1.45 4.41 5.50
C GLU A 212 -0.07 4.35 5.59
N ASN A 213 -0.72 5.50 5.42
CA ASN A 213 -2.18 5.62 5.50
C ASN A 213 -2.93 4.91 4.37
N ARG A 214 -2.29 4.65 3.22
CA ARG A 214 -2.90 3.92 2.08
C ARG A 214 -3.41 2.52 2.45
N TYR A 215 -2.79 1.86 3.44
CA TYR A 215 -3.21 0.54 3.90
C TYR A 215 -4.38 0.59 4.90
N LEU A 216 -4.88 1.77 5.26
CA LEU A 216 -5.94 1.89 6.26
C LEU A 216 -7.21 1.14 5.84
N LEU A 217 -7.62 1.23 4.57
CA LEU A 217 -8.78 0.49 4.08
C LEU A 217 -8.58 -1.01 4.15
N THR A 218 -7.36 -1.49 3.86
CA THR A 218 -6.99 -2.90 4.00
C THR A 218 -7.21 -3.36 5.44
N ILE A 219 -6.71 -2.57 6.40
CA ILE A 219 -6.82 -2.87 7.83
C ILE A 219 -8.28 -2.80 8.31
N LEU A 220 -9.07 -1.84 7.84
CA LEU A 220 -10.48 -1.73 8.18
C LEU A 220 -11.30 -2.90 7.63
N GLY A 221 -11.00 -3.37 6.41
CA GLY A 221 -11.62 -4.55 5.82
C GLY A 221 -11.30 -5.80 6.64
N LEU A 222 -10.02 -6.00 6.96
CA LEU A 222 -9.55 -7.10 7.81
C LEU A 222 -10.16 -7.05 9.22
N LYS A 223 -10.22 -5.86 9.83
CA LYS A 223 -10.87 -5.68 11.13
C LYS A 223 -12.34 -6.08 11.09
N LYS A 224 -13.06 -5.75 10.01
CA LYS A 224 -14.48 -6.08 9.88
C LYS A 224 -14.70 -7.59 9.81
N ILE A 225 -13.90 -8.33 9.05
CA ILE A 225 -14.01 -9.80 9.04
C ILE A 225 -13.59 -10.41 10.38
N ILE A 226 -12.52 -9.91 11.02
CA ILE A 226 -12.11 -10.36 12.36
C ILE A 226 -13.26 -10.22 13.36
N LYS A 227 -13.92 -9.06 13.40
CA LYS A 227 -15.04 -8.80 14.32
C LYS A 227 -16.30 -9.58 13.95
N THR A 228 -16.43 -10.01 12.69
CA THR A 228 -17.53 -10.88 12.26
C THR A 228 -17.31 -12.32 12.75
N LEU A 229 -16.08 -12.83 12.62
CA LEU A 229 -15.74 -14.20 13.05
C LEU A 229 -15.54 -14.31 14.57
N PHE A 230 -14.94 -13.30 15.19
CA PHE A 230 -14.62 -13.26 16.62
C PHE A 230 -14.96 -11.89 17.22
N PRO A 231 -16.24 -11.62 17.55
CA PRO A 231 -16.71 -10.30 17.99
C PRO A 231 -15.95 -9.71 19.20
N GLU A 232 -15.64 -10.56 20.18
CA GLU A 232 -14.95 -10.16 21.42
C GLU A 232 -13.43 -10.00 21.25
N ARG A 233 -12.89 -10.37 20.08
CA ARG A 233 -11.45 -10.33 19.86
C ARG A 233 -10.95 -8.89 19.79
N LYS A 234 -10.02 -8.52 20.65
CA LYS A 234 -9.41 -7.18 20.63
C LYS A 234 -8.59 -6.96 19.36
N VAL A 235 -8.85 -5.84 18.69
CA VAL A 235 -8.13 -5.38 17.50
C VAL A 235 -7.47 -4.05 17.81
N ASN A 236 -6.14 -4.10 17.91
CA ASN A 236 -5.28 -3.00 18.28
C ASN A 236 -4.49 -2.51 17.06
N PHE A 237 -3.99 -1.28 17.16
CA PHE A 237 -3.32 -0.58 16.08
C PHE A 237 -2.05 0.13 16.55
N ILE A 238 -0.95 -0.09 15.85
CA ILE A 238 0.34 0.56 16.07
C ILE A 238 0.67 1.37 14.82
N ILE A 239 0.95 2.65 15.02
CA ILE A 239 1.22 3.60 13.94
C ILE A 239 2.65 4.10 14.07
N SER A 240 3.48 3.85 13.04
CA SER A 240 4.73 4.58 12.81
C SER A 240 4.38 5.97 12.27
N LYS A 241 4.20 6.94 13.18
CA LYS A 241 3.67 8.28 12.91
C LYS A 241 4.62 9.07 12.02
N HIS A 242 4.20 9.24 10.78
CA HIS A 242 4.72 10.17 9.79
C HIS A 242 3.88 11.47 9.69
N HIS A 243 4.34 12.47 8.94
CA HIS A 243 3.61 13.75 8.78
C HIS A 243 2.23 13.62 8.12
N ARG A 244 1.99 12.53 7.37
CA ARG A 244 0.70 12.24 6.71
C ARG A 244 -0.40 11.76 7.67
N TRP A 245 -0.10 11.61 8.96
CA TRP A 245 -1.08 11.27 10.00
C TRP A 245 -1.48 12.54 10.76
N SER A 246 -2.62 13.13 10.39
CA SER A 246 -3.19 14.26 11.11
C SER A 246 -3.72 13.84 12.49
N ASP A 247 -3.75 14.78 13.43
CA ASP A 247 -4.23 14.49 14.78
C ASP A 247 -5.73 14.14 14.80
N ASP A 248 -6.54 14.74 13.92
CA ASP A 248 -7.95 14.37 13.74
C ASP A 248 -8.12 12.93 13.26
N LYS A 249 -7.29 12.51 12.30
CA LYS A 249 -7.29 11.11 11.83
C LYS A 249 -6.89 10.16 12.95
N LEU A 250 -5.90 10.50 13.75
CA LEU A 250 -5.50 9.70 14.92
C LEU A 250 -6.60 9.65 15.98
N LYS A 251 -7.34 10.74 16.20
CA LYS A 251 -8.49 10.78 17.12
C LYS A 251 -9.62 9.89 16.62
N HIS A 252 -9.93 9.95 15.33
CA HIS A 252 -10.93 9.07 14.71
C HIS A 252 -10.55 7.59 14.86
N LEU A 253 -9.30 7.23 14.60
CA LEU A 253 -8.83 5.84 14.75
C LEU A 253 -8.92 5.33 16.19
N ARG A 254 -8.70 6.18 17.20
CA ARG A 254 -8.89 5.79 18.62
C ARG A 254 -10.32 5.40 18.96
N SER A 255 -11.31 5.87 18.19
CA SER A 255 -12.71 5.44 18.34
C SER A 255 -13.01 4.13 17.64
N GLN A 256 -12.17 3.71 16.69
CA GLN A 256 -12.40 2.52 15.88
C GLN A 256 -11.67 1.28 16.38
N PHE A 257 -10.55 1.43 17.09
CA PHE A 257 -9.72 0.31 17.55
C PHE A 257 -9.71 0.22 19.08
N ASP A 258 -9.58 -0.99 19.62
CA ASP A 258 -9.56 -1.24 21.06
C ASP A 258 -8.37 -0.53 21.74
N LYS A 259 -7.25 -0.41 21.02
CA LYS A 259 -6.08 0.36 21.45
C LYS A 259 -5.32 0.91 20.25
N VAL A 260 -4.90 2.18 20.34
CA VAL A 260 -4.04 2.81 19.33
C VAL A 260 -2.76 3.32 19.98
N ILE A 261 -1.61 2.82 19.51
CA ILE A 261 -0.28 3.27 19.94
C ILE A 261 0.37 4.02 18.79
N SER A 262 0.57 5.33 18.98
CA SER A 262 1.32 6.15 18.04
C SER A 262 2.79 6.26 18.47
N ILE A 263 3.70 5.86 17.59
CA ILE A 263 5.15 5.91 17.82
C ILE A 263 5.78 6.78 16.74
N PRO A 264 6.60 7.79 17.07
CA PRO A 264 7.25 8.60 16.05
C PRO A 264 8.07 7.75 15.06
N ARG A 265 7.97 8.05 13.77
CA ARG A 265 8.78 7.38 12.75
C ARG A 265 10.28 7.59 13.01
N VAL A 266 11.06 6.52 12.88
CA VAL A 266 12.52 6.57 12.94
C VAL A 266 13.09 6.59 11.52
N PHE A 267 13.87 7.62 11.21
CA PHE A 267 14.60 7.72 9.96
C PHE A 267 15.99 7.12 10.11
N TYR A 268 16.44 6.38 9.10
CA TYR A 268 17.79 5.85 9.00
C TYR A 268 18.76 7.02 8.78
N SER A 269 19.35 7.52 9.87
CA SER A 269 20.15 8.75 9.86
C SER A 269 21.28 8.67 10.88
N LEU A 270 22.45 9.19 10.51
CA LEU A 270 23.62 9.31 11.40
C LEU A 270 23.59 10.59 12.27
N LYS A 271 22.55 11.43 12.14
CA LYS A 271 22.44 12.63 12.98
C LYS A 271 22.29 12.19 14.45
N PRO A 272 23.09 12.71 15.40
CA PRO A 272 23.10 12.24 16.80
C PRO A 272 21.72 12.18 17.45
N LEU A 273 20.90 13.23 17.29
CA LEU A 273 19.53 13.27 17.82
C LEU A 273 18.63 12.18 17.23
N ARG A 274 18.82 11.81 15.96
CA ARG A 274 18.05 10.73 15.31
C ARG A 274 18.49 9.35 15.80
N LEU A 275 19.78 9.15 16.07
CA LEU A 275 20.30 7.93 16.69
C LEU A 275 19.78 7.76 18.12
N ILE A 276 19.84 8.81 18.93
CA ILE A 276 19.28 8.80 20.30
C ILE A 276 17.77 8.51 20.26
N SER A 277 17.06 9.11 19.30
CA SER A 277 15.63 8.84 19.08
C SER A 277 15.39 7.36 18.75
N ALA A 278 16.16 6.76 17.84
CA ALA A 278 16.07 5.34 17.48
C ALA A 278 16.28 4.42 18.71
N LEU A 279 17.32 4.69 19.51
CA LEU A 279 17.60 3.96 20.76
C LEU A 279 16.47 4.10 21.79
N THR A 280 15.92 5.30 21.92
CA THR A 280 14.84 5.57 22.87
C THR A 280 13.55 4.88 22.46
N ILE A 281 13.22 4.93 21.17
CA ILE A 281 12.03 4.29 20.60
C ILE A 281 12.16 2.76 20.69
N SER A 282 13.30 2.18 20.34
CA SER A 282 13.50 0.73 20.45
C SER A 282 13.36 0.25 21.89
N ARG A 283 13.95 0.96 22.86
CA ARG A 283 13.79 0.66 24.30
C ARG A 283 12.35 0.80 24.76
N LYS A 284 11.62 1.81 24.27
CA LYS A 284 10.20 1.99 24.59
C LYS A 284 9.38 0.82 24.05
N ILE A 285 9.59 0.40 22.80
CA ILE A 285 8.90 -0.73 22.17
C ILE A 285 9.22 -2.03 22.91
N LYS A 286 10.50 -2.27 23.26
CA LYS A 286 10.92 -3.47 24.01
C LYS A 286 10.19 -3.64 25.35
N LYS A 287 9.74 -2.53 25.97
CA LYS A 287 8.98 -2.55 27.24
C LYS A 287 7.48 -2.80 27.04
N ILE A 288 6.97 -2.73 25.81
CA ILE A 288 5.57 -3.03 25.52
C ILE A 288 5.40 -4.55 25.52
N LYS A 289 4.78 -5.07 26.58
CA LYS A 289 4.44 -6.48 26.67
C LYS A 289 3.14 -6.76 25.92
N LEU A 290 3.18 -7.68 24.97
CA LEU A 290 2.00 -8.17 24.27
C LEU A 290 1.44 -9.41 24.98
N GLU A 291 0.12 -9.54 25.00
CA GLU A 291 -0.58 -10.65 25.63
C GLU A 291 -0.21 -11.99 24.95
N SER A 292 -0.35 -13.10 25.68
CA SER A 292 -0.10 -14.44 25.10
C SER A 292 -1.04 -14.72 23.94
N GLY A 293 -0.55 -15.42 22.91
CA GLY A 293 -1.31 -15.69 21.69
C GLY A 293 -1.64 -14.47 20.83
N SER A 294 -1.05 -13.30 21.11
CA SER A 294 -1.21 -12.12 20.24
C SER A 294 -0.71 -12.40 18.83
N ILE A 295 -1.42 -11.85 17.84
CA ILE A 295 -1.01 -11.88 16.44
C ILE A 295 -0.46 -10.51 16.05
N LEU A 296 0.74 -10.46 15.47
CA LEU A 296 1.34 -9.26 14.91
C LEU A 296 1.15 -9.25 13.40
N ILE A 297 0.49 -8.21 12.87
CA ILE A 297 0.26 -8.05 11.43
C ILE A 297 1.05 -6.84 10.93
N GLY A 298 2.11 -7.07 10.17
CA GLY A 298 2.97 -6.04 9.58
C GLY A 298 2.56 -5.69 8.16
N LEU A 299 2.49 -4.38 7.85
CA LEU A 299 2.13 -3.87 6.52
C LEU A 299 3.24 -3.02 5.88
N ALA A 300 4.32 -2.75 6.61
CA ALA A 300 5.43 -1.95 6.11
C ALA A 300 6.66 -2.79 5.75
N HIS A 301 6.87 -3.97 6.35
CA HIS A 301 7.99 -4.94 6.23
C HIS A 301 9.42 -4.41 6.41
N HIS A 302 9.64 -3.10 6.27
CA HIS A 302 10.96 -2.45 6.35
C HIS A 302 11.00 -1.28 7.33
N ASP A 303 9.86 -0.89 7.92
CA ASP A 303 9.80 0.20 8.91
C ASP A 303 10.49 -0.21 10.22
N PHE A 304 11.20 0.73 10.84
CA PHE A 304 11.96 0.49 12.07
C PHE A 304 11.07 0.13 13.27
N VAL A 305 9.87 0.73 13.37
CA VAL A 305 8.92 0.42 14.46
C VAL A 305 8.41 -1.00 14.29
N GLU A 306 7.99 -1.37 13.08
CA GLU A 306 7.57 -2.74 12.77
C GLU A 306 8.69 -3.75 13.06
N ASN A 307 9.92 -3.47 12.61
CA ASN A 307 11.07 -4.32 12.88
C ASN A 307 11.34 -4.51 14.39
N CYS A 308 11.19 -3.46 15.22
CA CYS A 308 11.27 -3.58 16.67
C CYS A 308 10.23 -4.57 17.22
N PHE A 309 8.96 -4.46 16.79
CA PHE A 309 7.92 -5.38 17.25
C PHE A 309 8.19 -6.82 16.83
N MET A 310 8.55 -7.05 15.56
CA MET A 310 8.84 -8.39 15.03
C MET A 310 10.08 -9.03 15.68
N SER A 311 11.06 -8.21 16.06
CA SER A 311 12.32 -8.67 16.66
C SER A 311 12.20 -9.00 18.15
N TYR A 312 11.42 -8.21 18.90
CA TYR A 312 11.28 -8.35 20.36
C TYR A 312 10.17 -9.31 20.79
N ASN A 313 9.26 -9.67 19.89
CA ASN A 313 8.14 -10.57 20.16
C ASN A 313 8.25 -11.83 19.29
N ARG A 314 9.36 -12.57 19.45
CA ARG A 314 9.68 -13.73 18.60
C ARG A 314 8.75 -14.92 18.82
N ASP A 315 8.11 -14.97 19.99
CA ASP A 315 7.16 -16.00 20.42
C ASP A 315 5.73 -15.77 19.92
N LYS A 316 5.45 -14.64 19.26
CA LYS A 316 4.14 -14.29 18.72
C LYS A 316 4.03 -14.72 17.27
N PHE A 317 2.81 -15.10 16.86
CA PHE A 317 2.52 -15.34 15.45
C PHE A 317 2.58 -14.04 14.66
N LYS A 318 3.26 -14.05 13.52
CA LYS A 318 3.54 -12.88 12.69
C LYS A 318 3.04 -13.10 11.27
N LEU A 319 2.21 -12.18 10.82
CA LEU A 319 1.65 -12.15 9.49
C LEU A 319 2.17 -10.90 8.75
N ALA A 320 2.81 -11.08 7.61
CA ALA A 320 3.13 -9.98 6.70
C ALA A 320 1.99 -9.84 5.67
N ILE A 321 1.53 -8.61 5.44
CA ILE A 321 0.57 -8.31 4.37
C ILE A 321 1.15 -7.17 3.54
N LEU A 322 1.40 -7.41 2.26
CA LEU A 322 1.97 -6.41 1.35
C LEU A 322 1.55 -6.68 -0.10
N PRO A 323 1.49 -5.66 -0.97
CA PRO A 323 1.26 -5.87 -2.39
C PRO A 323 2.34 -6.76 -3.00
N GLU A 324 1.95 -7.65 -3.91
CA GLU A 324 2.90 -8.51 -4.63
C GLU A 324 3.93 -7.66 -5.39
N SER A 325 3.51 -6.54 -6.00
CA SER A 325 4.42 -5.64 -6.70
C SER A 325 5.52 -5.09 -5.77
N VAL A 326 5.16 -4.75 -4.52
CA VAL A 326 6.10 -4.27 -3.50
C VAL A 326 7.04 -5.40 -3.05
N TRP A 327 6.50 -6.61 -2.87
CA TRP A 327 7.33 -7.78 -2.56
C TRP A 327 8.33 -8.08 -3.68
N ARG A 328 7.89 -8.12 -4.94
CA ARG A 328 8.77 -8.34 -6.11
C ARG A 328 9.83 -7.25 -6.19
N LEU A 329 9.43 -5.99 -6.03
CA LEU A 329 10.35 -4.86 -6.10
C LEU A 329 11.47 -4.95 -5.06
N ASN A 330 11.15 -5.32 -3.81
CA ASN A 330 12.12 -5.32 -2.73
C ASN A 330 12.84 -6.66 -2.54
N PHE A 331 12.23 -7.79 -2.88
CA PHE A 331 12.77 -9.13 -2.60
C PHE A 331 13.13 -9.94 -3.84
N LYS A 332 12.68 -9.52 -5.02
CA LYS A 332 12.92 -10.17 -6.33
C LYS A 332 13.32 -9.15 -7.39
N THR A 333 14.17 -8.20 -6.99
CA THR A 333 14.52 -7.03 -7.79
C THR A 333 15.25 -7.43 -9.08
N GLU A 334 16.07 -8.48 -8.99
CA GLU A 334 16.78 -9.09 -10.11
C GLU A 334 15.80 -9.60 -11.19
N ASP A 335 14.70 -10.24 -10.77
CA ASP A 335 13.66 -10.80 -11.65
C ASP A 335 12.86 -9.73 -12.40
N LEU A 336 13.00 -8.45 -12.01
CA LEU A 336 12.37 -7.31 -12.67
C LEU A 336 13.27 -6.68 -13.74
N GLY A 337 14.53 -7.08 -13.85
CA GLY A 337 15.49 -6.51 -14.79
C GLY A 337 16.29 -5.32 -14.24
N PHE A 338 16.29 -5.10 -12.93
CA PHE A 338 17.22 -4.14 -12.32
C PHE A 338 18.64 -4.71 -12.27
N ASP A 339 19.63 -3.90 -12.62
CA ASP A 339 21.04 -4.25 -12.47
C ASP A 339 21.48 -4.04 -11.01
N THR A 340 21.59 -5.12 -10.27
CA THR A 340 21.97 -5.09 -8.85
C THR A 340 23.40 -4.65 -8.60
N ASN A 341 24.29 -4.67 -9.61
CA ASN A 341 25.66 -4.16 -9.46
C ASN A 341 25.68 -2.64 -9.26
N LYS A 342 24.61 -1.96 -9.68
CA LYS A 342 24.42 -0.53 -9.51
C LYS A 342 23.85 -0.15 -8.14
N PHE A 343 23.57 -1.13 -7.28
CA PHE A 343 23.00 -0.84 -5.96
C PHE A 343 24.08 -0.34 -5.03
N ALA A 344 23.83 0.83 -4.43
CA ALA A 344 24.72 1.43 -3.46
C ALA A 344 24.05 1.54 -2.08
N PHE A 345 24.87 1.47 -1.04
CA PHE A 345 24.45 1.71 0.34
C PHE A 345 24.92 3.10 0.78
N ASN A 346 24.04 3.86 1.42
CA ASN A 346 24.46 5.07 2.10
C ASN A 346 25.08 4.74 3.47
N LYS A 347 25.89 5.66 4.02
CA LYS A 347 26.59 5.47 5.31
C LYS A 347 25.63 5.16 6.46
N ALA A 348 24.43 5.75 6.46
CA ALA A 348 23.43 5.52 7.48
C ALA A 348 22.89 4.08 7.43
N SER A 349 22.56 3.57 6.24
CA SER A 349 22.14 2.20 6.03
C SER A 349 23.21 1.22 6.48
N PHE A 350 24.48 1.48 6.13
CA PHE A 350 25.58 0.61 6.55
C PHE A 350 25.68 0.53 8.08
N PHE A 351 25.67 1.68 8.76
CA PHE A 351 25.73 1.76 10.23
C PHE A 351 24.52 1.08 10.90
N PHE A 352 23.30 1.33 10.43
CA PHE A 352 22.11 0.68 10.98
C PHE A 352 22.21 -0.84 10.82
N ASN A 353 22.52 -1.31 9.62
CA ASN A 353 22.57 -2.74 9.29
C ASN A 353 23.65 -3.52 10.06
N HIS A 354 24.85 -2.93 10.22
CA HIS A 354 26.01 -3.64 10.77
C HIS A 354 26.28 -3.34 12.24
N PHE A 355 25.74 -2.25 12.78
CA PHE A 355 26.01 -1.83 14.16
C PHE A 355 24.73 -1.62 14.97
N LEU A 356 23.89 -0.64 14.61
CA LEU A 356 22.79 -0.23 15.47
C LEU A 356 21.73 -1.34 15.64
N GLU A 357 21.28 -1.95 14.54
CA GLU A 357 20.25 -3.01 14.58
C GLU A 357 20.75 -4.26 15.32
N PRO A 358 21.97 -4.79 15.06
CA PRO A 358 22.54 -5.88 15.86
C PRO A 358 22.63 -5.56 17.36
N VAL A 359 23.15 -4.38 17.73
CA VAL A 359 23.25 -3.95 19.14
C VAL A 359 21.88 -3.88 19.81
N LEU A 360 20.86 -3.45 19.05
CA LEU A 360 19.48 -3.40 19.52
C LEU A 360 18.78 -4.75 19.51
N GLY A 361 19.38 -5.81 18.94
CA GLY A 361 18.76 -7.13 18.80
C GLY A 361 17.65 -7.18 17.74
N LEU A 362 17.71 -6.29 16.75
CA LEU A 362 16.74 -6.17 15.67
C LEU A 362 17.10 -7.04 14.46
N ASN A 363 16.11 -7.40 13.65
CA ASN A 363 16.39 -7.96 12.32
C ASN A 363 17.11 -6.90 11.49
N ARG A 364 18.14 -7.32 10.75
CA ARG A 364 18.95 -6.40 9.95
C ARG A 364 18.18 -5.98 8.70
N THR A 365 18.22 -4.69 8.34
CA THR A 365 17.58 -4.13 7.14
C THR A 365 18.63 -3.64 6.14
N ARG A 366 18.40 -3.87 4.85
CA ARG A 366 19.21 -3.37 3.74
C ARG A 366 18.45 -2.24 3.07
N PHE A 367 19.02 -1.04 3.10
CA PHE A 367 18.51 0.12 2.39
C PHE A 367 19.50 0.46 1.26
N MET A 368 19.04 0.29 0.03
CA MET A 368 19.82 0.43 -1.18
C MET A 368 19.20 1.51 -2.07
N HIS A 369 20.01 2.15 -2.90
CA HIS A 369 19.54 3.03 -3.97
C HIS A 369 20.13 2.56 -5.30
N HIS A 370 19.36 2.70 -6.38
CA HIS A 370 19.84 2.38 -7.73
C HIS A 370 20.70 3.53 -8.25
N GLU A 371 22.00 3.34 -8.39
CA GLU A 371 22.97 4.37 -8.79
C GLU A 371 22.99 5.62 -7.87
N LYS A 372 24.15 6.27 -7.79
CA LYS A 372 24.31 7.45 -6.95
C LYS A 372 23.50 8.62 -7.53
N GLY A 373 22.45 9.03 -6.83
CA GLY A 373 21.62 10.19 -7.19
C GLY A 373 20.24 9.85 -7.73
N SER A 374 19.89 8.58 -7.98
CA SER A 374 18.50 8.26 -8.29
C SER A 374 17.63 8.31 -7.04
N ASN A 375 16.36 8.68 -7.24
CA ASN A 375 15.34 8.73 -6.21
C ASN A 375 14.71 7.35 -5.93
N MET A 376 15.23 6.27 -6.52
CA MET A 376 14.69 4.93 -6.37
C MET A 376 15.40 4.17 -5.25
N TYR A 377 14.62 3.84 -4.21
CA TYR A 377 15.09 3.14 -3.02
C TYR A 377 14.51 1.73 -2.94
N PHE A 378 15.36 0.78 -2.56
CA PHE A 378 14.98 -0.59 -2.26
C PHE A 378 15.26 -0.86 -0.80
N ILE A 379 14.24 -1.30 -0.07
CA ILE A 379 14.34 -1.55 1.36
C ILE A 379 13.83 -2.94 1.65
N ARG A 380 14.72 -3.81 2.11
CA ARG A 380 14.39 -5.21 2.42
C ARG A 380 15.03 -5.66 3.71
N LEU A 381 14.48 -6.69 4.32
CA LEU A 381 15.14 -7.40 5.42
C LEU A 381 16.36 -8.14 4.85
N HIS A 382 17.40 -8.32 5.66
CA HIS A 382 18.60 -9.06 5.24
C HIS A 382 18.27 -10.54 5.06
N LYS A 383 17.39 -11.07 5.91
CA LYS A 383 16.83 -12.41 5.77
C LYS A 383 15.63 -12.38 4.81
N PRO A 384 15.30 -13.50 4.15
CA PRO A 384 13.97 -13.73 3.59
C PRO A 384 12.87 -13.28 4.56
N ILE A 385 11.79 -12.70 4.03
CA ILE A 385 10.67 -12.23 4.87
C ILE A 385 10.01 -13.43 5.59
N GLU A 386 10.04 -14.59 4.96
CA GLU A 386 9.54 -15.89 5.39
C GLU A 386 10.32 -16.46 6.60
N ASP A 387 11.54 -15.98 6.85
CA ASP A 387 12.32 -16.34 8.05
C ASP A 387 11.92 -15.51 9.28
N ILE A 388 11.18 -14.42 9.07
CA ILE A 388 10.83 -13.45 10.12
C ILE A 388 9.34 -13.53 10.44
N TYR A 389 8.52 -13.82 9.43
CA TYR A 389 7.08 -13.95 9.50
C TYR A 389 6.66 -15.42 9.35
N ASP A 390 5.72 -15.86 10.18
CA ASP A 390 5.18 -17.21 10.12
C ASP A 390 4.31 -17.42 8.86
N LYS A 391 3.70 -16.33 8.37
CA LYS A 391 2.91 -16.31 7.14
C LYS A 391 3.04 -14.98 6.40
N VAL A 392 3.03 -15.03 5.07
CA VAL A 392 3.07 -13.88 4.17
C VAL A 392 1.87 -13.93 3.24
N LEU A 393 1.07 -12.87 3.23
CA LEU A 393 -0.05 -12.68 2.30
C LEU A 393 0.30 -11.57 1.31
N LEU A 394 0.38 -11.94 0.04
CA LEU A 394 0.68 -11.04 -1.06
C LEU A 394 -0.62 -10.56 -1.71
N ILE A 395 -0.86 -9.26 -1.67
CA ILE A 395 -2.05 -8.66 -2.28
C ILE A 395 -1.84 -8.53 -3.79
N LYS A 396 -2.72 -9.13 -4.57
CA LYS A 396 -2.76 -8.97 -6.03
C LYS A 396 -3.49 -7.68 -6.40
N ASN A 397 -2.96 -6.94 -7.39
CA ASN A 397 -3.60 -5.72 -7.91
C ASN A 397 -4.87 -6.00 -8.71
N PHE A 398 -5.05 -7.23 -9.19
CA PHE A 398 -6.25 -7.70 -9.85
C PHE A 398 -6.62 -9.08 -9.30
N PRO A 399 -7.93 -9.39 -9.13
CA PRO A 399 -8.35 -10.74 -8.78
C PRO A 399 -7.83 -11.75 -9.80
N VAL A 400 -7.23 -12.83 -9.31
CA VAL A 400 -6.94 -14.01 -10.13
C VAL A 400 -7.95 -15.06 -9.71
N ASP A 401 -8.54 -15.79 -10.66
CA ASP A 401 -9.32 -16.97 -10.31
C ASP A 401 -8.35 -17.98 -9.66
N PHE A 402 -8.54 -18.24 -8.37
CA PHE A 402 -7.68 -19.12 -7.56
C PHE A 402 -8.25 -20.53 -7.47
#